data_AF-A0A937YYP6-F1
#
_entry.id   AF-A0A937YYP6-F1
#
_cell.length_a   1.000
_cell.length_b   1.000
_cell.length_c   1.000
_cell.angle_alpha   90.00
_cell.angle_beta   90.00
_cell.angle_gamma   90.00
#
_symmetry.space_group_name_H-M   'P 1'
#
loop_
_entity.id
_entity.type
_entity.pdbx_description
1 polymer ?
#
loop_
_entity_poly.entity_id
_entity_poly.type
_entity_poly.pdbx_seq_one_letter_code
_entity_poly.pdbx_strand_id
1 'polypeptide(L)' 'MNNVRFGDMISLAEGLGFRVVRTSGSHHILQHPGAPESVNLQEVHGEAKPYQIRQFLKLVERYGLTLEDQE' A
#
# COMPACT_ATOMS: atom_id res chain seq x y z
N MET A 1 13.00 -5.88 -5.09
CA MET A 1 12.66 -4.61 -4.42
C MET A 1 13.12 -4.71 -2.98
N ASN A 2 14.31 -4.19 -2.71
CA ASN A 2 14.79 -3.91 -1.36
C ASN A 2 14.89 -2.37 -1.29
N ASN A 3 14.55 -1.77 -0.15
CA ASN A 3 14.72 -0.34 0.14
C ASN A 3 13.67 0.60 -0.49
N VAL A 4 12.38 0.32 -0.34
CA VAL A 4 11.32 1.31 -0.62
C VAL A 4 11.02 2.06 0.66
N ARG A 5 11.17 3.39 0.66
CA ARG A 5 10.78 4.22 1.81
C ARG A 5 9.30 4.00 2.11
N PHE A 6 8.98 3.89 3.39
CA PHE A 6 7.61 3.62 3.81
C PHE A 6 6.65 4.72 3.34
N GLY A 7 7.06 5.99 3.42
CA GLY A 7 6.29 7.12 2.93
C GLY A 7 5.99 7.05 1.42
N ASP A 8 6.96 6.64 0.61
CA ASP A 8 6.78 6.47 -0.84
C ASP A 8 5.78 5.34 -1.13
N MET A 9 5.82 4.25 -0.35
CA MET A 9 4.88 3.15 -0.45
C MET A 9 3.44 3.56 -0.09
N ILE A 10 3.27 4.38 0.95
CA ILE A 10 1.95 4.93 1.32
C ILE A 10 1.43 5.86 0.22
N SER A 11 2.28 6.78 -0.27
CA SER A 11 1.90 7.73 -1.33
C SER A 11 1.48 7.01 -2.61
N LEU A 12 2.21 5.94 -2.98
CA LEU A 12 1.84 5.08 -4.11
C LEU A 12 0.49 4.39 -3.88
N ALA A 13 0.26 3.84 -2.69
CA ALA A 13 -0.99 3.17 -2.38
C ALA A 13 -2.18 4.15 -2.45
N GLU A 14 -2.01 5.36 -1.93
CA GLU A 14 -3.03 6.42 -2.00
C GLU A 14 -3.30 6.88 -3.43
N GLY A 15 -2.27 7.02 -4.26
CA GLY A 15 -2.44 7.31 -5.70
C GLY A 15 -3.13 6.20 -6.49
N LEU A 16 -3.09 4.96 -5.97
CA LEU A 16 -3.85 3.81 -6.48
C LEU A 16 -5.23 3.67 -5.83
N GLY A 17 -5.72 4.72 -5.15
CA GLY A 17 -7.05 4.77 -4.54
C GLY A 17 -7.18 4.07 -3.17
N PHE A 18 -6.10 3.53 -2.61
CA PHE A 18 -6.15 2.96 -1.26
C PHE A 18 -6.24 4.06 -0.20
N ARG A 19 -6.89 3.76 0.92
CA ARG A 19 -7.01 4.64 2.08
C ARG A 19 -6.48 3.92 3.31
N VAL A 20 -5.72 4.63 4.15
CA VAL A 20 -5.38 4.13 5.49
C VAL A 20 -6.62 4.17 6.36
N VAL A 21 -7.12 2.99 6.75
CA VAL A 21 -8.33 2.86 7.58
C VAL A 21 -8.02 2.65 9.06
N ARG A 22 -6.79 2.22 9.37
CA ARG A 22 -6.33 2.02 10.75
C ARG A 22 -4.82 2.06 10.83
N THR A 23 -4.31 2.74 11.86
CA THR A 23 -2.89 2.72 12.23
C THR A 23 -2.74 2.19 13.64
N SER A 24 -1.74 1.33 13.86
CA SER A 24 -1.37 0.80 15.18
C SER A 24 0.13 0.65 15.28
N GLY A 25 0.79 1.60 15.95
CA GLY A 25 2.26 1.69 15.95
C GLY A 25 2.77 1.90 14.52
N SER A 26 3.71 1.06 14.08
CA SER A 26 4.28 1.09 12.73
C SER A 26 3.41 0.42 11.66
N HIS A 27 2.28 -0.18 12.03
CA HIS A 27 1.40 -0.89 11.11
C HIS A 27 0.29 0.02 10.58
N HIS A 28 0.12 0.00 9.26
CA HIS A 28 -0.90 0.71 8.53
C HIS A 28 -1.76 -0.30 7.78
N ILE A 29 -3.06 -0.30 8.05
CA ILE A 29 -4.04 -1.09 7.33
C ILE A 29 -4.66 -0.20 6.26
N LEU A 30 -4.57 -0.64 5.02
CA LEU A 30 -5.09 0.04 3.85
C LEU A 30 -6.23 -0.76 3.21
N GLN A 31 -7.22 -0.05 2.69
CA GLN A 31 -8.35 -0.61 1.94
C GLN A 31 -8.59 0.18 0.67
N HIS A 32 -9.09 -0.48 -0.36
CA HIS A 32 -9.48 0.13 -1.62
C HIS A 32 -10.97 -0.19 -1.88
N PRO A 33 -11.80 0.77 -2.30
CA PRO A 33 -13.24 0.53 -2.50
C PRO A 33 -13.55 -0.55 -3.56
N GLY A 34 -12.67 -0.69 -4.56
CA GLY A 34 -12.74 -1.74 -5.58
C GLY A 34 -12.01 -3.05 -5.24
N ALA A 35 -11.43 -3.19 -4.04
CA ALA A 35 -10.75 -4.43 -3.62
C ALA A 35 -11.19 -4.85 -2.21
N PRO A 36 -11.85 -6.02 -2.03
CA PRO A 36 -12.32 -6.47 -0.73
C PRO A 36 -11.18 -6.85 0.24
N GLU A 37 -9.99 -7.14 -0.27
CA GLU A 37 -8.82 -7.51 0.53
C GLU A 37 -8.13 -6.27 1.11
N SER A 38 -7.91 -6.26 2.42
CA SER A 38 -7.11 -5.22 3.08
C SER A 38 -5.61 -5.53 2.98
N VAL A 39 -4.79 -4.50 2.86
CA VAL A 39 -3.32 -4.59 2.91
C VAL A 39 -2.83 -4.11 4.27
N ASN A 40 -1.87 -4.83 4.86
CA ASN A 40 -1.14 -4.37 6.03
C ASN A 40 0.30 -4.05 5.63
N LEU A 41 0.68 -2.77 5.70
CA LEU A 41 2.06 -2.30 5.52
C LEU A 41 2.66 -1.98 6.88
N GLN A 42 3.88 -2.45 7.12
CA GLN A 42 4.63 -2.18 8.33
C GLN A 42 5.88 -1.39 7.99
N GLU A 43 6.06 -0.26 8.67
CA GLU A 43 7.32 0.47 8.65
C GLU A 43 8.36 -0.25 9.52
N VAL A 44 9.56 -0.46 8.97
CA VAL A 44 10.75 -0.91 9.70
C VAL A 44 11.94 -0.09 9.22
N HIS A 45 12.58 0.64 10.13
CA HIS A 45 13.73 1.52 9.82
C HIS A 45 13.46 2.51 8.67
N GLY A 46 12.24 3.05 8.58
CA GLY A 46 11.85 3.99 7.52
C GLY A 46 11.48 3.33 6.19
N GLU A 47 11.48 1.99 6.11
CA GLU A 47 11.19 1.23 4.89
C GLU A 47 9.96 0.34 5.04
N ALA A 48 9.30 0.03 3.91
CA ALA A 48 8.27 -0.99 3.86
C ALA A 48 8.91 -2.38 3.72
N LYS A 49 8.37 -3.40 4.42
CA LYS A 49 8.91 -4.76 4.32
C LYS A 49 8.74 -5.32 2.90
N PRO A 50 9.80 -5.89 2.28
CA PRO A 50 9.76 -6.35 0.89
C PRO A 50 8.63 -7.33 0.55
N TYR A 51 8.21 -8.18 1.49
CA TYR A 51 7.10 -9.11 1.24
C TYR A 51 5.74 -8.41 1.20
N GLN A 52 5.56 -7.35 1.98
CA GLN A 52 4.31 -6.58 2.01
C GLN A 52 4.15 -5.80 0.71
N ILE A 53 5.26 -5.25 0.19
CA ILE A 53 5.30 -4.64 -1.14
C ILE A 53 4.85 -5.66 -2.21
N ARG A 54 5.40 -6.88 -2.17
CA ARG A 54 4.98 -7.95 -3.10
C ARG A 54 3.51 -8.33 -2.95
N GLN A 55 2.97 -8.35 -1.73
CA GLN A 55 1.55 -8.63 -1.49
C GLN A 55 0.67 -7.50 -2.05
N PHE A 56 1.05 -6.26 -1.81
CA PHE A 56 0.37 -5.09 -2.36
C PHE A 56 0.35 -5.12 -3.90
N LEU A 57 1.50 -5.33 -4.54
CA LEU A 57 1.57 -5.36 -6.01
C LEU A 57 0.72 -6.48 -6.61
N LYS A 58 0.65 -7.65 -5.97
CA LYS A 58 -0.25 -8.73 -6.40
C LYS A 58 -1.72 -8.35 -6.32
N LEU A 59 -2.11 -7.52 -5.36
CA LEU A 59 -3.48 -7.03 -5.24
C LEU A 59 -3.79 -6.00 -6.32
N VAL A 60 -2.88 -5.07 -6.55
CA VAL A 60 -2.97 -4.10 -7.65
C VAL A 60 -3.16 -4.81 -8.98
N GLU A 61 -2.33 -5.81 -9.27
CA GLU A 61 -2.43 -6.63 -10.49
C GLU A 61 -3.74 -7.43 -10.55
N ARG A 62 -4.13 -8.10 -9.45
CA ARG A 62 -5.35 -8.91 -9.39
C ARG A 62 -6.61 -8.09 -9.69
N TYR A 63 -6.67 -6.86 -9.19
CA TYR A 63 -7.85 -6.00 -9.31
C TYR A 63 -7.73 -4.95 -10.42
N GLY A 64 -6.64 -4.96 -11.20
CA GLY A 64 -6.44 -4.01 -12.30
C GLY A 64 -6.42 -2.55 -11.84
N LEU A 65 -5.90 -2.28 -10.65
CA LEU A 65 -5.88 -0.93 -10.08
C LEU A 65 -4.85 -0.07 -10.81
N THR A 66 -5.25 1.14 -11.16
CA THR A 66 -4.42 2.09 -11.91
C THR A 66 -4.28 3.39 -11.12
N LEU A 67 -3.22 4.14 -11.40
CA LEU A 67 -3.05 5.45 -10.76
C LEU A 67 -4.21 6.33 -11.21
N GLU A 68 -4.91 6.93 -10.25
CA GLU A 68 -5.91 7.94 -10.57
C GLU A 68 -5.16 9.13 -11.19
N ASP A 69 -5.54 9.53 -12.41
CA ASP A 69 -5.09 10.81 -12.95
C ASP A 69 -5.63 11.90 -12.01
N GLN A 70 -4.72 12.54 -11.29
CA GLN A 70 -5.04 13.75 -10.55
C GLN A 70 -5.20 14.88 -11.57
N GLU A 71 -6.43 15.07 -12.07
CA GLU A 71 -6.82 16.28 -12.80
C GLU A 71 -6.73 17.54 -11.91
#